data_AF-A0A822AVU1-F1
#
_entry.id   AF-A0A822AVU1-F1
#
_cell.length_a   1.000
_cell.length_b   1.000
_cell.length_c   1.000
_cell.angle_alpha   90.00
_cell.angle_beta   90.00
_cell.angle_gamma   90.00
#
_symmetry.space_group_name_H-M   'P 1'
#
loop_
_entity.id
_entity.type
_entity.pdbx_description
1 polymer ?
#
loop_
_entity_poly.entity_id
_entity_poly.type
_entity_poly.pdbx_seq_one_letter_code
_entity_poly.pdbx_strand_id
1 'polypeptide(L)'
;YLKHIDSFMMDFYPNLFIEPSQQWKIHYSLIDYNLTSSLMTNKLSEVRNYFKLELLIARSRISLRHLFKNRYVLFNNGQVWNDSPTCGNNYVTNVIAKNKKINLTPVQKTSVSNGNSDEWDVTTLTALLLFIDRSKTLSTSEIQQIDEEDKLLQQLREIRNKLAHNATKSVDDVQFN
;
A
#
# COMPACT_ATOMS: atom_id res chain seq x y z
N TYR A 1 11.59 -1.60 11.62
CA TYR A 1 10.74 -0.86 10.67
C TYR A 1 9.38 -0.38 11.20
N LEU A 2 8.79 -1.01 12.23
CA LEU A 2 7.48 -0.61 12.80
C LEU A 2 7.45 0.81 13.42
N LYS A 3 8.55 1.29 14.01
CA LYS A 3 8.61 2.65 14.60
C LYS A 3 8.35 3.78 13.59
N HIS A 4 8.66 3.59 12.31
CA HIS A 4 8.42 4.61 11.28
C HIS A 4 7.00 4.56 10.71
N ILE A 5 6.38 3.38 10.69
CA ILE A 5 4.98 3.22 10.28
C ILE A 5 4.04 3.62 11.42
N ASP A 6 4.38 3.30 12.67
CA ASP A 6 3.63 3.72 13.86
C ASP A 6 3.75 5.23 14.09
N SER A 7 4.92 5.86 13.89
CA SER A 7 5.06 7.33 13.92
C SER A 7 4.21 7.99 12.84
N PHE A 8 4.27 7.48 11.59
CA PHE A 8 3.47 8.00 10.48
C PHE A 8 1.95 7.91 10.73
N MET A 9 1.48 6.88 11.45
CA MET A 9 0.06 6.71 11.76
C MET A 9 -0.38 7.48 13.03
N MET A 10 0.50 7.64 14.01
CA MET A 10 0.24 8.38 15.26
C MET A 10 0.27 9.90 15.07
N ASP A 11 1.14 10.41 14.20
CA ASP A 11 1.31 11.87 14.00
C ASP A 11 0.14 12.49 13.21
N PHE A 12 -0.69 11.68 12.53
CA PHE A 12 -1.78 12.17 11.68
C PHE A 12 -3.21 11.94 12.22
N TYR A 13 -3.47 10.94 13.06
CA TYR A 13 -4.83 10.67 13.58
C TYR A 13 -4.84 9.96 14.95
N PRO A 14 -4.89 10.71 16.08
CA PRO A 14 -4.81 10.11 17.43
C PRO A 14 -6.05 9.31 17.89
N ASN A 15 -7.14 9.28 17.12
CA ASN A 15 -8.44 8.74 17.56
C ASN A 15 -8.87 7.39 16.94
N LEU A 16 -7.94 6.61 16.37
CA LEU A 16 -8.26 5.37 15.65
C LEU A 16 -7.89 4.07 16.38
N PHE A 17 -7.62 4.11 17.69
CA PHE A 17 -7.42 2.90 18.49
C PHE A 17 -8.74 2.42 19.13
N ILE A 18 -9.33 1.39 18.54
CA ILE A 18 -10.32 0.51 19.20
C ILE A 18 -9.66 -0.85 19.40
N GLU A 19 -9.75 -1.39 20.63
CA GLU A 19 -9.02 -2.56 21.10
C GLU A 19 -9.20 -3.85 20.25
N PRO A 20 -8.12 -4.60 19.96
CA PRO A 20 -8.16 -5.82 19.15
C PRO A 20 -8.30 -7.12 19.98
N SER A 21 -9.17 -7.17 21.00
CA SER A 21 -9.17 -8.27 21.98
C SER A 21 -10.11 -9.45 21.71
N GLN A 22 -10.90 -9.48 20.63
CA GLN A 22 -11.90 -10.57 20.44
C GLN A 22 -11.85 -11.40 19.15
N GLN A 23 -11.05 -11.07 18.14
CA GLN A 23 -11.03 -11.86 16.89
C GLN A 23 -10.09 -13.08 16.91
N TRP A 24 -9.23 -13.22 17.92
CA TRP A 24 -8.17 -14.25 17.94
C TRP A 24 -8.59 -15.63 18.44
N LYS A 25 -9.78 -15.78 19.04
CA LYS A 25 -10.17 -17.01 19.76
C LYS A 25 -10.78 -18.12 18.89
N ILE A 26 -11.19 -17.85 17.65
CA ILE A 26 -11.99 -18.80 16.86
C ILE A 26 -11.12 -19.77 16.02
N HIS A 27 -9.82 -19.51 15.83
CA HIS A 27 -9.01 -20.28 14.86
C HIS A 27 -8.03 -21.32 15.43
N TYR A 28 -7.89 -21.46 16.76
CA TYR A 28 -6.79 -22.22 17.36
C TYR A 28 -7.17 -23.53 18.08
N SER A 29 -8.42 -23.98 18.06
CA SER A 29 -8.84 -25.16 18.84
C SER A 29 -8.49 -26.52 18.23
N LEU A 30 -7.54 -26.63 17.28
CA LEU A 30 -7.31 -27.88 16.55
C LEU A 30 -5.85 -28.34 16.39
N ILE A 31 -4.87 -27.72 17.04
CA ILE A 31 -3.48 -28.20 16.91
C ILE A 31 -2.77 -28.15 18.26
N ASP A 32 -2.85 -29.28 18.96
CA ASP A 32 -1.98 -29.72 20.06
C ASP A 32 -1.86 -31.24 19.83
N TYR A 33 -0.70 -31.90 19.75
CA TYR A 33 0.49 -31.80 20.58
C TYR A 33 1.72 -32.46 19.90
N ASN A 34 2.91 -32.03 20.36
CA ASN A 34 4.23 -32.70 20.38
C ASN A 34 5.06 -32.85 19.08
N LEU A 35 5.95 -31.86 18.83
CA LEU A 35 7.38 -32.07 18.48
C LEU A 35 8.13 -30.70 18.50
N THR A 36 9.36 -30.65 19.02
CA THR A 36 10.38 -29.55 18.94
C THR A 36 9.88 -28.09 19.11
N SER A 37 9.74 -27.68 20.37
CA SER A 37 9.24 -26.36 20.79
C SER A 37 9.93 -25.13 20.18
N SER A 38 11.20 -25.16 19.79
CA SER A 38 11.91 -23.97 19.26
C SER A 38 11.73 -23.77 17.74
N LEU A 39 11.75 -24.87 16.97
CA LEU A 39 11.50 -24.82 15.52
C LEU A 39 10.02 -24.52 15.22
N MET A 40 9.09 -25.04 16.03
CA MET A 40 7.67 -24.72 15.90
C MET A 40 7.36 -23.28 16.28
N THR A 41 7.99 -22.71 17.33
CA THR A 41 7.75 -21.32 17.70
C THR A 41 8.23 -20.35 16.63
N ASN A 42 9.39 -20.62 16.02
CA ASN A 42 9.89 -19.78 14.93
C ASN A 42 8.96 -19.89 13.72
N LYS A 43 8.62 -21.11 13.26
CA LYS A 43 7.69 -21.27 12.15
C LYS A 43 6.33 -20.59 12.40
N LEU A 44 5.83 -20.62 13.64
CA LEU A 44 4.61 -19.90 14.03
C LEU A 44 4.79 -18.38 14.04
N SER A 45 5.93 -17.84 14.48
CA SER A 45 6.19 -16.39 14.44
C SER A 45 6.30 -15.89 13.01
N GLU A 46 6.99 -16.63 12.13
CA GLU A 46 7.17 -16.24 10.73
C GLU A 46 5.86 -16.22 9.93
N VAL A 47 5.00 -17.21 10.15
CA VAL A 47 3.65 -17.23 9.57
C VAL A 47 2.82 -16.05 10.09
N ARG A 48 2.93 -15.71 11.39
CA ARG A 48 2.27 -14.51 11.94
C ARG A 48 2.82 -13.23 11.31
N ASN A 49 4.13 -13.14 11.09
CA ASN A 49 4.78 -11.99 10.43
C ASN A 49 4.24 -11.79 9.01
N TYR A 50 4.12 -12.87 8.23
CA TYR A 50 3.52 -12.82 6.88
C TYR A 50 2.09 -12.22 6.91
N PHE A 51 1.20 -12.78 7.73
CA PHE A 51 -0.18 -12.30 7.79
C PHE A 51 -0.31 -10.86 8.32
N LYS A 52 0.55 -10.46 9.27
CA LYS A 52 0.61 -9.06 9.71
C LYS A 52 0.94 -8.12 8.55
N LEU A 53 1.93 -8.46 7.72
CA LEU A 53 2.30 -7.63 6.58
C LEU A 53 1.22 -7.60 5.49
N GLU A 54 0.57 -8.74 5.19
CA GLU A 54 -0.57 -8.76 4.27
C GLU A 54 -1.71 -7.86 4.76
N LEU A 55 -2.04 -7.92 6.05
CA LEU A 55 -3.08 -7.08 6.64
C LEU A 55 -2.71 -5.59 6.58
N LEU A 56 -1.45 -5.25 6.86
CA LEU A 56 -0.96 -3.87 6.79
C LEU A 56 -1.01 -3.34 5.35
N ILE A 57 -0.65 -4.15 4.35
CA ILE A 57 -0.79 -3.80 2.94
C ILE A 57 -2.26 -3.58 2.58
N ALA A 58 -3.16 -4.45 3.03
CA ALA A 58 -4.59 -4.27 2.76
C ALA A 58 -5.12 -2.96 3.35
N ARG A 59 -4.69 -2.60 4.57
CA ARG A 59 -5.08 -1.35 5.25
C ARG A 59 -4.45 -0.11 4.62
N SER A 60 -3.25 -0.20 4.06
CA SER A 60 -2.57 0.95 3.45
C SER A 60 -3.30 1.49 2.22
N ARG A 61 -4.18 0.69 1.59
CA ARG A 61 -5.01 1.11 0.45
C ARG A 61 -5.74 2.43 0.70
N ILE A 62 -6.28 2.63 1.90
CA ILE A 62 -7.02 3.86 2.26
C ILE A 62 -6.07 5.06 2.24
N SER A 63 -4.91 4.94 2.89
CA SER A 63 -3.91 6.02 2.93
C SER A 63 -3.34 6.31 1.54
N LEU A 64 -3.06 5.28 0.74
CA LEU A 64 -2.57 5.43 -0.63
C LEU A 64 -3.61 6.11 -1.54
N ARG A 65 -4.90 5.83 -1.34
CA ARG A 65 -5.98 6.49 -2.06
C ARG A 65 -6.03 7.98 -1.73
N HIS A 66 -5.97 8.35 -0.46
CA HIS A 66 -5.89 9.75 -0.06
C HIS A 66 -4.67 10.45 -0.65
N LEU A 67 -3.50 9.81 -0.56
CA LEU A 67 -2.27 10.33 -1.15
C LEU A 67 -2.41 10.55 -2.66
N PHE A 68 -3.02 9.59 -3.37
CA PHE A 68 -3.26 9.71 -4.81
C PHE A 68 -4.15 10.92 -5.12
N LYS A 69 -5.27 11.11 -4.41
CA LYS A 69 -6.17 12.25 -4.63
C LYS A 69 -5.45 13.57 -4.34
N ASN A 70 -4.65 13.65 -3.27
CA ASN A 70 -3.87 14.84 -2.94
C ASN A 70 -2.85 15.18 -4.05
N ARG A 71 -2.07 14.19 -4.50
CA ARG A 71 -1.11 14.37 -5.59
C ARG A 71 -1.79 14.69 -6.91
N TYR A 72 -2.96 14.11 -7.18
CA TYR A 72 -3.74 14.42 -8.37
C TYR A 72 -4.12 15.90 -8.40
N VAL A 73 -4.67 16.44 -7.30
CA VAL A 73 -4.97 17.87 -7.16
C VAL A 73 -3.73 18.72 -7.39
N LEU A 74 -2.62 18.37 -6.73
CA LEU A 74 -1.37 19.10 -6.81
C LEU A 74 -0.77 19.13 -8.22
N PHE A 75 -0.83 18.02 -8.96
CA PHE A 75 -0.20 17.91 -10.28
C PHE A 75 -1.12 18.28 -11.45
N ASN A 76 -2.43 18.42 -11.22
CA ASN A 76 -3.42 18.73 -12.25
C ASN A 76 -4.09 20.10 -12.02
N ASN A 77 -3.32 21.10 -11.59
CA ASN A 77 -3.77 22.49 -11.43
C ASN A 77 -5.03 22.62 -10.55
N GLY A 78 -5.11 21.87 -9.45
CA GLY A 78 -6.22 21.93 -8.51
C GLY A 78 -7.44 21.09 -8.90
N GLN A 79 -7.41 20.36 -10.02
CA GLN A 79 -8.49 19.45 -10.40
C GLN A 79 -8.65 18.34 -9.35
N VAL A 80 -9.89 18.12 -8.90
CA VAL A 80 -10.19 17.09 -7.90
C VAL A 80 -10.55 15.78 -8.57
N TRP A 81 -9.98 14.68 -8.08
CA TRP A 81 -10.41 13.33 -8.47
C TRP A 81 -11.80 13.05 -7.92
N ASN A 82 -12.79 12.86 -8.80
CA ASN A 82 -14.20 12.75 -8.41
C ASN A 82 -14.77 11.32 -8.50
N ASP A 83 -13.90 10.32 -8.65
CA ASP A 83 -14.27 8.90 -8.74
C ASP A 83 -15.26 8.54 -9.86
N SER A 84 -15.36 9.38 -10.90
CA SER A 84 -16.23 9.13 -12.05
C SER A 84 -15.50 8.44 -13.22
N PRO A 85 -16.21 7.63 -14.03
CA PRO A 85 -15.65 7.07 -15.26
C PRO A 85 -15.11 8.13 -16.22
N THR A 86 -15.70 9.33 -16.23
CA THR A 86 -15.20 10.45 -17.06
C THR A 86 -13.81 10.89 -16.63
N CYS A 87 -13.59 11.07 -15.31
CA CYS A 87 -12.29 11.42 -14.76
C CYS A 87 -11.26 10.30 -14.99
N GLY A 88 -11.66 9.04 -14.75
CA GLY A 88 -10.86 7.85 -15.01
C GLY A 88 -10.40 7.73 -16.46
N ASN A 89 -11.33 7.82 -17.42
CA ASN A 89 -11.03 7.77 -18.84
C ASN A 89 -10.10 8.90 -19.31
N ASN A 90 -10.35 10.12 -18.84
CA ASN A 90 -9.46 11.25 -19.14
C ASN A 90 -8.05 11.02 -18.61
N TYR A 91 -7.93 10.49 -17.40
CA TYR A 91 -6.64 10.20 -16.78
C TYR A 91 -5.87 9.11 -17.55
N VAL A 92 -6.55 8.03 -17.93
CA VAL A 92 -5.95 6.97 -18.75
C VAL A 92 -5.45 7.52 -20.09
N THR A 93 -6.27 8.32 -20.76
CA THR A 93 -5.98 8.84 -22.11
C THR A 93 -4.89 9.91 -22.10
N ASN A 94 -4.89 10.79 -21.10
CA ASN A 94 -4.04 11.98 -21.11
C ASN A 94 -2.78 11.85 -20.25
N VAL A 95 -2.82 11.04 -19.19
CA VAL A 95 -1.68 10.87 -18.28
C VAL A 95 -1.03 9.51 -18.52
N ILE A 96 -1.78 8.42 -18.38
CA ILE A 96 -1.21 7.07 -18.45
C ILE A 96 -0.71 6.74 -19.85
N ALA A 97 -1.48 7.03 -20.90
CA ALA A 97 -1.08 6.72 -22.27
C ALA A 97 0.17 7.49 -22.73
N LYS A 98 0.42 8.67 -22.15
CA LYS A 98 1.58 9.52 -22.48
C LYS A 98 2.81 9.19 -21.63
N ASN A 99 2.62 8.56 -20.47
CA ASN A 99 3.69 8.24 -19.54
C ASN A 99 4.10 6.76 -19.64
N LYS A 100 5.20 6.51 -20.35
CA LYS A 100 5.74 5.15 -20.57
C LYS A 100 6.23 4.44 -19.31
N LYS A 101 6.40 5.15 -18.19
CA LYS A 101 6.83 4.55 -16.91
C LYS A 101 5.66 3.90 -16.17
N ILE A 102 4.43 4.37 -16.40
CA ILE A 102 3.21 3.75 -15.85
C ILE A 102 2.86 2.51 -16.68
N ASN A 103 3.37 1.35 -16.25
CA ASN A 103 3.08 0.07 -16.88
C ASN A 103 2.01 -0.70 -16.09
N LEU A 104 0.74 -0.43 -16.41
CA LEU A 104 -0.42 -1.15 -15.86
C LEU A 104 -0.85 -2.28 -16.79
N THR A 105 -1.29 -3.40 -16.20
CA THR A 105 -1.95 -4.48 -16.95
C THR A 105 -3.29 -4.01 -17.54
N PRO A 106 -3.85 -4.70 -18.55
CA PRO A 106 -5.16 -4.33 -19.09
C PRO A 106 -6.27 -4.27 -18.05
N VAL A 107 -6.26 -5.19 -17.07
CA VAL A 107 -7.23 -5.21 -15.96
C VAL A 107 -7.09 -3.97 -15.09
N GLN A 108 -5.86 -3.60 -14.74
CA GLN A 108 -5.58 -2.39 -13.95
C GLN A 108 -5.98 -1.11 -14.71
N LYS A 109 -5.68 -1.02 -16.01
CA LYS A 109 -6.10 0.11 -16.85
C LYS A 109 -7.62 0.25 -16.89
N THR A 110 -8.33 -0.87 -16.98
CA THR A 110 -9.81 -0.89 -16.96
C THR A 110 -10.33 -0.40 -15.61
N SER A 111 -9.76 -0.88 -14.51
CA SER A 111 -10.13 -0.43 -13.16
C SER A 111 -9.88 1.07 -12.95
N VAL A 112 -8.79 1.62 -13.48
CA VAL A 112 -8.52 3.08 -13.43
C VAL A 112 -9.47 3.86 -14.33
N SER A 113 -9.79 3.34 -15.52
CA SER A 113 -10.74 3.93 -16.46
C SER A 113 -12.16 4.05 -15.88
N ASN A 114 -12.58 3.10 -15.03
CA ASN A 114 -13.85 3.18 -14.28
C ASN A 114 -13.90 4.35 -13.29
N GLY A 115 -12.76 4.93 -12.93
CA GLY A 115 -12.66 6.12 -12.08
C GLY A 115 -12.76 5.85 -10.59
N ASN A 116 -13.41 4.77 -10.16
CA ASN A 116 -13.63 4.46 -8.76
C ASN A 116 -12.33 4.03 -8.05
N SER A 117 -11.71 4.96 -7.30
CA SER A 117 -10.46 4.69 -6.59
C SER A 117 -10.61 3.71 -5.41
N ASP A 118 -11.83 3.35 -5.04
CA ASP A 118 -12.10 2.35 -4.01
C ASP A 118 -11.80 0.93 -4.46
N GLU A 119 -11.88 0.69 -5.75
CA GLU A 119 -11.64 -0.62 -6.39
C GLU A 119 -10.16 -0.89 -6.64
N TRP A 120 -9.30 0.14 -6.55
CA TRP A 120 -7.90 0.01 -6.92
C TRP A 120 -7.12 -0.77 -5.87
N ASP A 121 -6.38 -1.77 -6.32
CA ASP A 121 -5.46 -2.51 -5.47
C ASP A 121 -4.20 -1.68 -5.14
N VAL A 122 -3.45 -2.15 -4.14
CA VAL A 122 -2.21 -1.48 -3.71
C VAL A 122 -1.20 -1.40 -4.85
N THR A 123 -1.12 -2.45 -5.68
CA THR A 123 -0.21 -2.47 -6.83
C THR A 123 -0.51 -1.33 -7.81
N THR A 124 -1.77 -1.11 -8.12
CA THR A 124 -2.24 -0.04 -9.01
C THR A 124 -1.96 1.31 -8.39
N LEU A 125 -2.34 1.51 -7.13
CA LEU A 125 -2.11 2.78 -6.40
C LEU A 125 -0.62 3.13 -6.33
N THR A 126 0.25 2.18 -5.95
CA THR A 126 1.69 2.42 -5.86
C THR A 126 2.30 2.72 -7.24
N ALA A 127 1.85 2.04 -8.30
CA ALA A 127 2.32 2.32 -9.65
C ALA A 127 1.91 3.72 -10.13
N LEU A 128 0.67 4.14 -9.85
CA LEU A 128 0.21 5.49 -10.18
C LEU A 128 0.96 6.57 -9.39
N LEU A 129 1.19 6.35 -8.09
CA LEU A 129 1.85 7.31 -7.21
C LEU A 129 3.33 7.52 -7.55
N LEU A 130 4.08 6.45 -7.84
CA LEU A 130 5.52 6.52 -8.11
C LEU A 130 5.85 7.11 -9.49
N PHE A 131 4.93 7.01 -10.45
CA PHE A 131 5.23 7.31 -11.84
C PHE A 131 4.36 8.41 -12.44
N ILE A 132 3.51 9.07 -11.65
CA ILE A 132 2.82 10.28 -12.09
C ILE A 132 3.84 11.39 -12.41
N ASP A 133 3.61 12.10 -13.52
CA ASP A 133 4.49 13.21 -13.89
C ASP A 133 4.32 14.36 -12.90
N ARG A 134 5.44 14.81 -12.32
CA ARG A 134 5.46 15.92 -11.37
C ARG A 134 5.23 17.23 -12.12
N SER A 135 4.46 18.13 -11.50
CA SER A 135 4.35 19.50 -12.02
C SER A 135 5.71 20.20 -11.96
N LYS A 136 6.00 21.04 -12.97
CA LYS A 136 7.21 21.88 -13.02
C LYS A 136 7.12 23.11 -12.11
N THR A 137 5.97 23.35 -11.49
CA THR A 137 5.69 24.55 -10.69
C THR A 137 5.76 24.31 -9.18
N LEU A 138 6.24 23.13 -8.75
CA LEU A 138 6.33 22.79 -7.33
C LEU A 138 7.43 23.60 -6.63
N SER A 139 7.18 23.98 -5.39
CA SER A 139 8.19 24.55 -4.49
C SER A 139 9.21 23.49 -4.05
N THR A 140 10.37 23.94 -3.59
CA THR A 140 11.44 23.06 -3.08
C THR A 140 10.96 22.18 -1.92
N SER A 141 10.13 22.72 -1.02
CA SER A 141 9.59 21.96 0.12
C SER A 141 8.62 20.87 -0.32
N GLU A 142 7.76 21.14 -1.31
CA GLU A 142 6.85 20.13 -1.87
C GLU A 142 7.64 19.01 -2.56
N ILE A 143 8.69 19.37 -3.31
CA ILE A 143 9.55 18.37 -3.97
C ILE A 143 10.19 17.44 -2.94
N GLN A 144 10.72 17.99 -1.85
CA GLN A 144 11.36 17.19 -0.81
C GLN A 144 10.37 16.25 -0.10
N GLN A 145 9.16 16.72 0.21
CA GLN A 145 8.10 15.88 0.78
C GLN A 145 7.73 14.73 -0.17
N ILE A 146 7.55 15.02 -1.45
CA ILE A 146 7.23 14.01 -2.47
C ILE A 146 8.36 12.99 -2.59
N ASP A 147 9.63 13.41 -2.52
CA ASP A 147 10.78 12.51 -2.56
C ASP A 147 10.85 11.57 -1.35
N GLU A 148 10.49 12.06 -0.16
CA GLU A 148 10.40 11.25 1.05
C GLU A 148 9.26 10.24 0.96
N GLU A 149 8.09 10.67 0.50
CA GLU A 149 6.96 9.78 0.24
C GLU A 149 7.29 8.71 -0.83
N ASP A 150 8.00 9.08 -1.90
CA ASP A 150 8.39 8.15 -2.96
C ASP A 150 9.35 7.06 -2.45
N LYS A 151 10.26 7.41 -1.52
CA LYS A 151 11.12 6.42 -0.84
C LYS A 151 10.28 5.41 -0.05
N LEU A 152 9.26 5.87 0.67
CA LEU A 152 8.37 4.99 1.43
C LEU A 152 7.50 4.11 0.52
N LEU A 153 6.99 4.67 -0.58
CA LEU A 153 6.24 3.92 -1.59
C LEU A 153 7.09 2.83 -2.26
N GLN A 154 8.38 3.11 -2.51
CA GLN A 154 9.32 2.14 -3.06
C GLN A 154 9.58 0.98 -2.06
N GLN A 155 9.74 1.29 -0.77
CA GLN A 155 9.85 0.25 0.27
C GLN A 155 8.57 -0.61 0.37
N LEU A 156 7.38 0.01 0.32
CA LEU A 156 6.12 -0.72 0.32
C LEU A 156 6.01 -1.67 -0.88
N ARG A 157 6.43 -1.21 -2.07
CA ARG A 157 6.48 -2.03 -3.29
C ARG A 157 7.38 -3.24 -3.11
N GLU A 158 8.56 -3.05 -2.52
CA GLU A 158 9.52 -4.13 -2.26
C GLU A 158 8.98 -5.16 -1.27
N ILE A 159 8.36 -4.73 -0.17
CA ILE A 159 7.71 -5.61 0.81
C ILE A 159 6.61 -6.43 0.13
N ARG A 160 5.72 -5.78 -0.64
CA ARG A 160 4.65 -6.47 -1.37
C ARG A 160 5.21 -7.51 -2.34
N ASN A 161 6.25 -7.16 -3.10
CA ASN A 161 6.89 -8.09 -4.03
C ASN A 161 7.49 -9.29 -3.30
N LYS A 162 8.19 -9.09 -2.17
CA LYS A 162 8.72 -10.18 -1.35
C LYS A 162 7.61 -11.13 -0.90
N LEU A 163 6.48 -10.61 -0.40
CA LEU A 163 5.35 -11.43 0.03
C LEU A 163 4.71 -12.21 -1.13
N ALA A 164 4.54 -11.57 -2.29
CA ALA A 164 3.96 -12.20 -3.47
C ALA A 164 4.81 -13.36 -4.02
N HIS A 165 6.13 -13.30 -3.83
CA HIS A 165 7.06 -14.34 -4.26
C HIS A 165 7.37 -15.40 -3.18
N ASN A 166 6.87 -15.23 -1.95
CA ASN A 166 7.06 -16.21 -0.87
C ASN A 166 6.03 -17.34 -0.95
N ALA A 167 6.43 -18.46 -1.58
CA ALA A 167 5.59 -19.63 -1.79
C ALA A 167 5.08 -20.29 -0.48
N THR A 168 5.82 -20.13 0.63
CA THR A 168 5.52 -20.76 1.92
C THR A 168 4.59 -19.93 2.81
N LYS A 169 4.26 -18.68 2.42
CA LYS A 169 3.53 -17.73 3.27
C LYS A 169 4.14 -17.56 4.67
N SER A 170 5.47 -17.55 4.73
CA SER A 170 6.28 -17.38 5.94
C SER A 170 7.30 -16.27 5.69
N VAL A 171 7.53 -15.39 6.68
CA VAL A 171 8.54 -14.32 6.62
C VAL A 171 9.37 -14.37 7.90
N ASP A 172 10.66 -14.61 7.75
CA ASP A 172 11.57 -14.70 8.89
C ASP A 172 11.74 -13.35 9.63
N ASP A 173 12.21 -13.40 10.88
CA ASP A 173 12.36 -12.19 11.70
C ASP A 173 13.39 -11.20 11.12
N VAL A 174 14.37 -11.65 10.34
CA VAL A 174 15.35 -10.77 9.68
C VAL A 174 14.70 -10.04 8.50
N GLN A 175 13.85 -10.72 7.75
CA GLN A 175 13.08 -10.14 6.65
C GLN A 175 11.96 -9.23 7.14
N PHE A 176 11.43 -9.48 8.35
CA PHE A 176 10.36 -8.69 8.95
C PHE A 176 10.84 -7.39 9.61
N ASN A 177 12.04 -7.38 10.23
CA ASN A 177 12.51 -6.28 11.08
C ASN A 177 13.08 -5.07 10.35
#